data_AF-A0A2A4YKE5-F1
#
_entry.id   AF-A0A2A4YKE5-F1
#
_cell.length_a   1.000
_cell.length_b   1.000
_cell.length_c   1.000
_cell.angle_alpha   90.00
_cell.angle_beta   90.00
_cell.angle_gamma   90.00
#
_symmetry.space_group_name_H-M   'P 1'
#
loop_
_entity.id
_entity.type
_entity.pdbx_description
1 polymer ?
#
loop_
_entity_poly.entity_id
_entity_poly.type
_entity_poly.pdbx_seq_one_letter_code
_entity_poly.pdbx_strand_id
1 'polypeptide(L)' 'MTTYSSKSGRRRGVVSYKIEEDCITLYYKSREGDIVGIVYSNKVSGKNHVDKIKKYALEANNLNSYLHKNKIYYEKVA' A
#
# COMPACT_ATOMS: atom_id res chain seq x y z
N MET A 1 -11.79 -3.49 5.21
CA MET A 1 -10.50 -3.83 4.57
C MET A 1 -10.82 -4.36 3.19
N THR A 2 -10.23 -3.79 2.14
CA THR A 2 -10.59 -4.10 0.74
C THR A 2 -9.50 -4.96 0.13
N THR A 3 -9.89 -6.09 -0.48
CA THR A 3 -8.96 -7.00 -1.15
C THR A 3 -8.32 -6.30 -2.36
N TYR A 4 -7.00 -6.42 -2.49
CA TYR A 4 -6.25 -5.90 -3.61
C TYR A 4 -5.90 -7.04 -4.56
N SER A 5 -6.47 -7.02 -5.76
CA SER A 5 -6.13 -7.96 -6.82
C SER A 5 -5.26 -7.25 -7.86
N SER A 6 -3.94 -7.42 -7.73
CA SER A 6 -3.01 -6.84 -8.70
C SER A 6 -3.16 -7.54 -10.04
N LYS A 7 -3.45 -6.81 -11.12
CA LYS A 7 -3.41 -7.36 -12.49
C LYS A 7 -2.00 -7.76 -12.95
N SER A 8 -0.96 -7.49 -12.17
CA SER A 8 0.45 -7.69 -12.55
C SER A 8 1.01 -9.10 -12.26
N GLY A 9 0.20 -10.06 -11.81
CA GLY A 9 0.61 -11.48 -11.67
C GLY A 9 1.73 -11.79 -10.67
N ARG A 10 2.21 -10.81 -9.88
CA ARG A 10 3.31 -11.00 -8.93
C ARG A 10 2.82 -11.65 -7.64
N ARG A 11 3.42 -12.80 -7.27
CA ARG A 11 3.17 -13.54 -6.01
C ARG A 11 3.48 -12.77 -4.72
N ARG A 12 4.25 -11.67 -4.80
CA ARG A 12 4.62 -10.80 -3.67
C ARG A 12 4.14 -9.38 -3.97
N GLY A 13 3.31 -8.84 -3.09
CA GLY A 13 2.72 -7.51 -3.25
C GLY A 13 1.64 -7.24 -2.21
N VAL A 14 1.01 -6.07 -2.33
CA VAL A 14 -0.18 -5.72 -1.56
C VAL A 14 -1.26 -6.78 -1.78
N VAL A 15 -1.87 -7.28 -0.71
CA VAL A 15 -3.00 -8.23 -0.74
C VAL A 15 -4.32 -7.57 -0.39
N SER A 16 -4.27 -6.47 0.37
CA SER A 16 -5.43 -5.69 0.76
C SER A 16 -5.00 -4.34 1.28
N TYR A 17 -5.96 -3.43 1.40
CA TYR A 17 -5.71 -2.10 1.93
C TYR A 17 -6.89 -1.59 2.77
N LYS A 18 -6.61 -0.59 3.61
CA LYS A 18 -7.61 0.19 4.35
C LYS A 18 -7.34 1.67 4.10
N ILE A 19 -8.29 2.35 3.48
CA ILE A 19 -8.22 3.79 3.23
C ILE A 19 -8.91 4.50 4.39
N GLU A 20 -8.23 5.51 4.93
CA GLU A 20 -8.72 6.44 5.94
C GLU A 20 -8.52 7.87 5.40
N GLU A 21 -9.08 8.86 6.09
CA GLU A 21 -9.04 10.25 5.63
C GLU A 21 -7.59 10.75 5.49
N ASP A 22 -6.75 10.50 6.50
CA ASP A 22 -5.36 10.98 6.54
C ASP A 22 -4.29 9.93 6.22
N CYS A 23 -4.68 8.68 6.03
CA CYS A 23 -3.74 7.60 5.82
C CYS A 23 -4.30 6.47 4.95
N ILE A 24 -3.40 5.60 4.52
CA ILE A 24 -3.74 4.32 3.92
C ILE A 24 -2.85 3.24 4.52
N THR A 25 -3.47 2.16 4.99
CA THR A 25 -2.76 0.96 5.42
C THR A 25 -2.73 -0.02 4.26
N LEU A 26 -1.54 -0.43 3.84
CA LEU A 26 -1.34 -1.49 2.86
C LEU A 26 -0.89 -2.76 3.57
N TYR A 27 -1.55 -3.87 3.26
CA TYR A 27 -1.23 -5.18 3.82
C TYR A 27 -0.52 -6.02 2.78
N TYR A 28 0.61 -6.61 3.17
CA TYR A 28 1.47 -7.39 2.29
C TYR A 28 1.57 -8.82 2.81
N LYS A 29 1.64 -9.78 1.89
CA LYS A 29 1.99 -11.14 2.25
C LYS A 29 3.51 -11.27 2.38
N SER A 30 3.97 -11.64 3.58
CA SER A 30 5.38 -11.93 3.88
C SER A 30 5.84 -13.19 3.14
N ARG A 31 7.15 -13.48 3.20
CA ARG A 31 7.69 -14.75 2.66
C ARG A 31 7.24 -15.96 3.49
N GLU A 32 6.98 -15.77 4.77
CA GLU A 32 6.60 -16.80 5.74
C GLU A 32 5.09 -17.08 5.73
N GLY A 33 4.31 -16.20 5.09
CA GLY A 33 2.86 -16.35 4.91
C GLY A 33 2.05 -15.36 5.72
N ASP A 34 2.67 -14.66 6.67
CA ASP A 34 2.04 -13.64 7.50
C ASP A 34 1.62 -12.42 6.69
N ILE A 35 0.60 -11.73 7.21
CA ILE A 35 0.14 -10.47 6.65
C ILE A 35 0.74 -9.34 7.47
N VAL A 36 1.58 -8.51 6.83
CA VAL A 36 2.22 -7.36 7.45
C VAL A 36 1.51 -6.08 7.01
N GLY A 37 1.06 -5.27 7.97
CA GLY A 37 0.46 -3.95 7.72
C GLY A 37 1.51 -2.84 7.69
N ILE A 38 1.43 -1.97 6.70
CA ILE A 38 2.26 -0.76 6.58
C ILE A 38 1.35 0.45 6.42
N VAL A 39 1.54 1.47 7.26
CA VAL A 39 0.78 2.72 7.23
C VAL A 39 1.54 3.81 6.49
N TYR A 40 0.85 4.42 5.52
CA TYR A 40 1.28 5.63 4.84
C TYR A 40 0.37 6.78 5.27
N SER A 41 0.92 7.74 6.01
CA SER A 41 0.17 8.87 6.58
C SER A 41 0.57 10.18 5.93
N ASN A 42 -0.35 11.14 5.90
CA ASN A 42 -0.10 12.49 5.38
C ASN A 42 1.10 13.16 6.08
N LYS A 43 1.32 12.84 7.35
CA LYS A 43 2.41 13.38 8.19
C LYS A 43 3.78 12.79 7.85
N VAL A 44 3.85 11.50 7.55
CA VAL A 44 5.12 10.79 7.30
C VAL A 44 5.46 10.73 5.82
N SER A 45 4.49 10.29 5.00
CA SER A 45 4.66 10.08 3.56
C SER A 45 4.42 11.36 2.75
N GLY A 46 3.73 12.35 3.33
CA GLY A 46 3.26 13.54 2.62
C GLY A 46 1.94 13.30 1.87
N LYS A 47 1.03 14.27 1.94
CA LYS A 47 -0.33 14.19 1.35
C LYS A 47 -0.33 13.77 -0.13
N ASN A 48 0.54 14.36 -0.95
CA ASN A 48 0.65 14.02 -2.37
C ASN A 48 1.00 12.55 -2.64
N HIS A 49 1.83 11.93 -1.79
CA HIS A 49 2.16 10.52 -1.94
C HIS A 49 0.99 9.66 -1.48
N VAL A 50 0.38 9.97 -0.33
CA VAL A 50 -0.78 9.23 0.19
C VAL A 50 -1.93 9.25 -0.81
N ASP A 51 -2.25 10.39 -1.40
CA ASP A 51 -3.32 10.52 -2.39
C ASP A 51 -3.04 9.68 -3.65
N LYS A 52 -1.78 9.65 -4.11
CA LYS A 52 -1.36 8.77 -5.22
C LYS A 52 -1.48 7.29 -4.86
N ILE A 53 -1.07 6.90 -3.65
CA ILE A 53 -1.22 5.51 -3.17
C ILE A 53 -2.69 5.13 -3.14
N LYS A 54 -3.56 5.98 -2.56
CA LYS A 54 -5.02 5.77 -2.54
C LYS A 54 -5.57 5.60 -3.96
N LYS A 55 -5.18 6.47 -4.89
CA LYS A 55 -5.58 6.37 -6.31
C LYS A 55 -5.18 5.03 -6.92
N TYR A 56 -3.91 4.62 -6.81
CA TYR A 56 -3.45 3.35 -7.39
C TYR A 56 -4.03 2.12 -6.68
N ALA A 57 -4.33 2.21 -5.38
CA ALA A 57 -5.02 1.17 -4.64
C ALA A 57 -6.45 0.96 -5.13
N LEU A 58 -7.19 2.05 -5.38
CA LEU A 58 -8.54 2.01 -5.95
C LEU A 58 -8.54 1.52 -7.41
N GLU A 59 -7.58 1.94 -8.22
CA GLU A 59 -7.43 1.50 -9.62
C GLU A 59 -6.95 0.04 -9.73
N ALA A 60 -6.52 -0.58 -8.63
CA ALA A 60 -5.96 -1.94 -8.57
C ALA A 60 -4.82 -2.18 -9.59
N ASN A 61 -4.09 -1.12 -9.93
CA ASN A 61 -3.07 -1.15 -10.97
C ASN A 61 -1.85 -0.31 -10.60
N ASN A 62 -0.66 -0.77 -11.00
CA ASN A 62 0.62 -0.06 -10.85
C ASN A 62 1.02 0.38 -9.43
N LEU A 63 0.27 0.04 -8.38
CA LEU A 63 0.58 0.42 -6.99
C LEU A 63 1.97 -0.08 -6.56
N ASN A 64 2.27 -1.36 -6.77
CA ASN A 64 3.59 -1.93 -6.44
C ASN A 64 4.73 -1.22 -7.20
N SER A 65 4.51 -0.86 -8.47
CA SER A 65 5.49 -0.14 -9.29
C SER A 65 5.71 1.28 -8.77
N TYR A 66 4.63 1.97 -8.37
CA TYR A 66 4.69 3.29 -7.78
C TYR A 66 5.46 3.28 -6.45
N LEU A 67 5.13 2.36 -5.55
CA LEU A 67 5.78 2.19 -4.25
C LEU A 67 7.27 1.84 -4.38
N HIS A 68 7.64 1.04 -5.38
CA HIS A 68 9.04 0.68 -5.61
C HIS A 68 9.86 1.82 -6.22
N LYS A 69 9.25 2.63 -7.10
CA LYS A 69 9.95 3.75 -7.77
C LYS A 69 10.09 4.98 -6.89
N ASN A 70 9.15 5.20 -5.97
CA ASN A 70 9.14 6.37 -5.11
C ASN A 70 9.67 5.97 -3.73
N LYS A 71 10.67 6.70 -3.21
CA LYS A 71 11.07 6.57 -1.81
C LYS A 71 10.00 7.19 -0.93
N ILE A 72 9.02 6.39 -0.53
CA ILE A 72 7.94 6.79 0.35
C ILE A 72 8.22 6.26 1.75
N TYR A 73 8.24 7.16 2.73
CA TYR A 73 8.37 6.79 4.13
C TYR A 73 7.07 6.22 4.67
N TYR A 74 7.16 5.26 5.59
CA TYR A 74 6.01 4.57 6.14
C TYR A 74 6.29 4.10 7.57
N GLU A 75 5.22 3.81 8.30
CA GLU A 75 5.26 3.24 9.64
C GLU A 75 4.85 1.76 9.54
N LYS A 76 5.57 0.87 10.23
CA LYS A 76 5.15 -0.54 10.34
C LYS A 76 4.10 -0.64 11.43
N VAL A 77 3.02 -1.36 11.14
CA VAL A 77 2.03 -1.73 12.17
C VAL A 77 2.51 -3.02 12.83
N ALA A 78 2.58 -3.02 14.16
CA ALA A 78 2.91 -4.19 14.97
C ALA A 78 1.75 -5.20 14.98
#